data_AF-A0A0W0VZS7-F1
#
_entry.id   AF-A0A0W0VZS7-F1
#
_cell.length_a   1.000
_cell.length_b   1.000
_cell.length_c   1.000
_cell.angle_alpha   90.00
_cell.angle_beta   90.00
_cell.angle_gamma   90.00
#
_symmetry.space_group_name_H-M   'P 1'
#
loop_
_entity.id
_entity.type
_entity.pdbx_description
1 polymer ?
#
loop_
_entity_poly.entity_id
_entity_poly.type
_entity_poly.pdbx_seq_one_letter_code
_entity_poly.pdbx_strand_id
1 'polypeptide(L)' 'EVYQKRWRIEEYHKSIKQNASLNKSPTRTVKTQSNHIFAAIIAYCKLEMMKIKTKLNHFAIKYKLILRANQIAMQELKNM' A
#
# COMPACT_ATOMS: atom_id res chain seq x y z
N GLU A 1 -24.58 10.37 13.03
CA GLU A 1 -23.19 9.99 13.34
C GLU A 1 -22.78 8.57 12.93
N VAL A 2 -23.59 7.53 13.18
CA VAL A 2 -23.26 6.13 12.85
C VAL A 2 -22.96 5.92 11.35
N TYR A 3 -23.75 6.54 10.47
CA TYR A 3 -23.59 6.40 9.02
C TYR A 3 -22.23 6.93 8.50
N GLN A 4 -21.74 8.04 9.05
CA GLN A 4 -20.44 8.61 8.66
C GLN A 4 -19.27 7.70 9.05
N LYS A 5 -19.39 6.96 10.17
CA LYS A 5 -18.38 6.01 10.61
C LYS A 5 -18.26 4.80 9.68
N ARG A 6 -19.32 4.46 8.94
CA ARG A 6 -19.33 3.34 7.98
C ARG A 6 -18.35 3.56 6.83
N TRP A 7 -18.16 4.80 6.38
CA TRP A 7 -17.28 5.09 5.23
C TRP A 7 -15.82 4.68 5.43
N ARG A 8 -15.36 4.61 6.68
CA ARG A 8 -13.99 4.19 7.02
C ARG A 8 -13.64 2.79 6.51
N ILE A 9 -14.62 1.89 6.36
CA ILE A 9 -14.39 0.55 5.80
C ILE A 9 -14.06 0.62 4.31
N GLU A 10 -14.65 1.56 3.57
CA GLU A 10 -14.38 1.76 2.16
C GLU A 10 -13.00 2.35 1.94
N GLU A 11 -12.55 3.25 2.83
CA GLU A 11 -11.18 3.77 2.82
C GLU A 11 -10.16 2.64 3.07
N TYR A 12 -10.44 1.75 4.02
CA TYR A 12 -9.64 0.54 4.26
C TYR A 12 -9.59 -0.34 3.01
N HIS A 13 -10.74 -0.71 2.44
CA HIS A 13 -10.83 -1.54 1.23
C HIS A 13 -10.10 -0.92 0.04
N LYS A 14 -10.26 0.39 -0.17
CA LYS A 14 -9.57 1.14 -1.23
C LYS A 14 -8.06 1.04 -1.02
N SER A 15 -7.58 1.28 0.19
CA SER A 15 -6.15 1.29 0.47
C SER A 15 -5.52 -0.10 0.37
N ILE A 16 -6.13 -1.14 0.94
CA ILE A 16 -5.51 -2.47 0.95
C ILE A 16 -5.43 -3.05 -0.47
N LYS A 17 -6.41 -2.75 -1.34
CA LYS A 17 -6.39 -3.14 -2.75
C LYS A 17 -5.35 -2.34 -3.55
N GLN A 18 -5.33 -1.01 -3.43
CA GLN A 18 -4.50 -0.14 -4.28
C GLN A 18 -3.05 0.04 -3.80
N ASN A 19 -2.83 0.02 -2.48
CA ASN A 19 -1.54 0.32 -1.86
C ASN A 19 -0.86 -0.90 -1.23
N ALA A 20 -1.60 -1.98 -0.93
CA ALA A 20 -1.05 -3.22 -0.38
C ALA A 20 -1.24 -4.44 -1.31
N SER A 21 -1.67 -4.23 -2.55
CA SER A 21 -1.73 -5.26 -3.61
C SER A 21 -2.54 -6.51 -3.27
N LEU A 22 -3.56 -6.40 -2.41
CA LEU A 22 -4.38 -7.54 -1.96
C LEU A 22 -4.94 -8.39 -3.12
N ASN A 23 -5.35 -7.74 -4.21
CA ASN A 23 -5.98 -8.39 -5.36
C ASN A 23 -5.00 -8.74 -6.50
N LYS A 24 -3.70 -8.57 -6.31
CA LYS A 24 -2.68 -8.77 -7.36
C LYS A 24 -1.89 -10.07 -7.22
N SER A 25 -2.25 -10.94 -6.29
CA SER A 25 -1.54 -12.21 -6.10
C SER A 25 -1.91 -13.24 -7.17
N PRO A 26 -0.92 -13.89 -7.81
CA PRO A 26 -1.16 -15.01 -8.73
C PRO A 26 -1.30 -16.37 -8.01
N THR A 27 -1.36 -16.40 -6.67
CA THR A 27 -1.37 -17.63 -5.86
C THR A 27 -2.60 -18.50 -6.08
N ARG A 28 -2.41 -19.82 -6.18
CA ARG A 28 -3.46 -20.80 -6.53
C ARG A 28 -3.92 -21.71 -5.40
N THR A 29 -3.19 -21.80 -4.29
CA THR A 29 -3.55 -22.67 -3.16
C THR A 29 -4.10 -21.85 -2.00
N VAL A 30 -5.00 -22.42 -1.21
CA VAL A 30 -5.60 -21.75 -0.05
C VAL A 30 -4.51 -21.19 0.88
N LYS A 31 -3.49 -22.00 1.22
CA LYS A 31 -2.38 -21.57 2.08
C LYS A 31 -1.65 -20.34 1.52
N THR A 32 -1.34 -20.33 0.24
CA THR A 32 -0.60 -19.22 -0.38
C THR A 32 -1.45 -17.96 -0.52
N GLN A 33 -2.75 -18.12 -0.79
CA GLN A 33 -3.73 -17.02 -0.80
C GLN A 33 -3.91 -16.41 0.59
N SER A 34 -4.10 -17.23 1.63
CA SER A 34 -4.22 -16.76 3.02
C SER A 34 -2.97 -16.02 3.49
N ASN A 35 -1.78 -16.52 3.15
CA ASN A 35 -0.53 -15.84 3.46
C ASN A 35 -0.42 -14.48 2.78
N HIS A 36 -0.83 -14.36 1.50
CA HIS A 36 -0.84 -13.08 0.80
C HIS A 36 -1.82 -12.08 1.43
N ILE A 37 -3.02 -12.54 1.78
CA ILE A 37 -4.02 -11.71 2.46
C ILE A 37 -3.46 -11.20 3.79
N PHE A 38 -2.84 -12.08 4.59
CA PHE A 38 -2.20 -11.70 5.85
C PHE A 38 -1.10 -10.65 5.64
N ALA A 39 -0.20 -10.88 4.68
CA ALA A 39 0.87 -9.94 4.36
C ALA A 39 0.34 -8.57 3.91
N ALA A 40 -0.72 -8.53 3.10
CA ALA A 40 -1.36 -7.29 2.67
C ALA A 40 -1.98 -6.51 3.84
N ILE A 41 -2.56 -7.20 4.84
CA ILE A 41 -3.08 -6.58 6.07
C ILE A 41 -1.92 -5.97 6.89
N ILE A 42 -0.82 -6.71 7.06
CA ILE A 42 0.37 -6.20 7.75
C ILE A 42 0.95 -4.98 7.04
N ALA A 43 1.01 -4.99 5.71
CA ALA A 43 1.45 -3.84 4.92
C ALA A 43 0.51 -2.63 5.11
N TYR A 44 -0.80 -2.84 5.17
CA TYR A 44 -1.77 -1.79 5.49
C TYR A 44 -1.52 -1.17 6.88
N CYS A 45 -1.29 -1.99 7.91
CA CYS A 45 -0.96 -1.47 9.25
C CYS A 45 0.30 -0.60 9.25
N LYS A 46 1.34 -1.00 8.50
CA LYS A 46 2.56 -0.20 8.34
C LYS A 46 2.29 1.12 7.60
N LEU A 47 1.42 1.11 6.59
CA LEU A 47 1.00 2.33 5.89
C LEU A 47 0.28 3.30 6.83
N GLU A 48 -0.62 2.82 7.70
CA GLU A 48 -1.30 3.68 8.69
C GLU A 48 -0.30 4.27 9.71
N MET A 49 0.69 3.49 10.16
CA MET A 49 1.78 4.00 11.01
C MET A 49 2.57 5.11 10.30
N MET A 50 2.89 4.93 9.02
CA MET A 50 3.59 5.95 8.24
C MET A 50 2.72 7.18 7.97
N LYS A 51 1.42 7.01 7.76
CA LYS A 51 0.47 8.12 7.61
C LYS A 51 0.48 9.02 8.83
N ILE A 52 0.46 8.44 10.03
CA ILE A 52 0.54 9.20 11.29
C ILE A 52 1.88 9.96 11.38
N LYS A 53 3.00 9.26 11.13
CA LYS A 53 4.35 9.86 11.24
C LYS A 53 4.61 10.98 10.22
N THR A 54 4.13 10.82 8.99
CA THR A 54 4.45 11.72 7.87
C THR A 54 3.35 12.74 7.59
N LYS A 55 2.17 12.58 8.20
CA LYS A 55 0.95 13.33 7.88
C LYS A 55 0.54 13.24 6.39
N LEU A 56 1.01 12.21 5.69
CA LEU A 56 0.68 11.94 4.29
C LEU A 56 -0.32 10.78 4.19
N ASN A 57 -1.22 10.84 3.22
CA ASN A 57 -2.07 9.68 2.90
C ASN A 57 -1.26 8.57 2.20
N HIS A 58 -1.83 7.36 2.13
CA HIS A 58 -1.13 6.19 1.60
C HIS A 58 -0.70 6.32 0.13
N PHE A 59 -1.48 7.04 -0.69
CA PHE A 59 -1.14 7.28 -2.09
C PHE A 59 0.06 8.22 -2.20
N ALA A 60 0.10 9.28 -1.41
CA ALA A 60 1.21 10.22 -1.37
C ALA A 60 2.51 9.54 -0.88
N ILE A 61 2.43 8.68 0.14
CA ILE A 61 3.56 7.87 0.60
C ILE A 61 4.10 7.00 -0.55
N LYS A 62 3.23 6.25 -1.20
CA LYS A 62 3.59 5.38 -2.33
C LYS A 62 4.21 6.17 -3.48
N TYR A 63 3.62 7.30 -3.86
CA TYR A 63 4.12 8.15 -4.94
C TYR A 63 5.50 8.72 -4.62
N LYS A 64 5.73 9.18 -3.38
CA LYS A 64 7.04 9.71 -2.94
C LYS A 64 8.15 8.67 -3.07
N LEU A 65 7.87 7.41 -2.71
CA LEU A 65 8.81 6.30 -2.87
C LEU A 65 9.13 6.04 -4.35
N ILE A 66 8.10 5.97 -5.21
CA ILE A 66 8.28 5.75 -6.66
C ILE A 66 9.09 6.88 -7.30
N LEU A 67 8.76 8.14 -6.99
CA LEU A 67 9.48 9.29 -7.52
C LEU A 67 10.97 9.23 -7.14
N ARG A 68 11.27 8.91 -5.87
CA ARG A 68 12.64 8.80 -5.41
C ARG A 68 13.38 7.64 -6.08
N ALA A 69 12.74 6.49 -6.23
CA ALA A 69 13.31 5.34 -6.93
C ALA A 69 13.63 5.68 -8.40
N ASN A 70 12.71 6.35 -9.10
CA ASN A 70 12.90 6.75 -10.50
C ASN A 70 14.05 7.76 -10.67
N GLN A 71 14.18 8.72 -9.74
CA GLN A 71 15.30 9.67 -9.76
C GLN A 71 16.65 8.96 -9.62
N ILE A 72 16.74 7.99 -8.70
CA ILE A 72 17.96 7.20 -8.48
C ILE A 72 18.27 6.35 -9.72
N ALA A 73 17.27 5.63 -10.25
CA ALA A 73 17.44 4.80 -11.45
C ALA A 73 17.87 5.63 -12.67
N MET A 74 17.33 6.84 -12.85
CA MET A 74 17.73 7.74 -13.93
C MET A 74 19.17 8.24 -13.75
N GLN A 75 19.59 8.49 -12.51
CA GLN A 75 20.97 8.90 -12.23
C GLN A 75 21.95 7.77 -12.54
N GLU A 76 21.62 6.53 -12.17
CA GLU A 76 22.41 5.35 -12.51
C GLU A 76 22.53 5.19 -14.02
N LEU A 77 21.43 5.31 -14.76
CA LEU A 77 21.42 5.21 -16.23
C LEU A 77 22.29 6.28 -16.90
N LYS A 78 22.34 7.51 -16.36
CA LYS A 78 23.21 8.57 -16.89
C LYS A 78 24.70 8.35 -16.62
N ASN A 79 25.01 7.55 -15.60
CA ASN A 79 26.37 7.26 -15.18
C ASN A 79 26.92 5.95 -15.80
N MET A 80 26.10 5.23 -16.57
CA MET A 80 26.53 4.11 -17.42
C MET A 80 27.20 4.64 -18.69
#